data_AF-A0A6N2N4Q4-F1
#
_entry.id   AF-A0A6N2N4Q4-F1
#
_cell.length_a   1.000
_cell.length_b   1.000
_cell.length_c   1.000
_cell.angle_alpha   90.00
_cell.angle_beta   90.00
_cell.angle_gamma   90.00
#
_symmetry.space_group_name_H-M   'P 1'
#
loop_
_entity.id
_entity.type
_entity.pdbx_description
1 polymer ?
#
loop_
_entity_poly.entity_id
_entity_poly.type
_entity_poly.pdbx_seq_one_letter_code
_entity_poly.pdbx_strand_id
1 'polypeptide(L)'
;MSFKRSWSHYFRRIRCCLISSHYQVAERAHLLWNNERVLNLIAHNRHVIVPLVFSALEQNTRNHWNQSVLIQTQHIRKMFCEMDEELVLACQRKLEEQESLSTVEAEKRRLTWERLENAADLQPRAGNILASVKPVSCSVTC
;
A
#
# COMPACT_ATOMS: atom_id res chain seq x y z
N MET A 1 10.62 -14.61 -22.09
CA MET A 1 9.76 -14.45 -20.89
C MET A 1 10.49 -13.86 -19.66
N SER A 2 11.82 -13.85 -19.61
CA SER A 2 12.64 -13.32 -18.50
C SER A 2 12.54 -11.80 -18.32
N PHE A 3 12.50 -11.02 -19.40
CA PHE A 3 12.50 -9.55 -19.34
C PHE A 3 11.25 -8.96 -18.69
N LYS A 4 10.05 -9.48 -19.00
CA LYS A 4 8.77 -9.00 -18.42
C LYS A 4 8.74 -9.12 -16.88
N ARG A 5 9.41 -10.13 -16.32
CA ARG A 5 9.45 -10.38 -14.87
C ARG A 5 10.30 -9.31 -14.16
N SER A 6 11.42 -8.90 -14.74
CA SER A 6 12.31 -7.87 -14.17
C SER A 6 11.64 -6.49 -14.09
N TRP A 7 10.86 -6.10 -15.09
CA TRP A 7 10.15 -4.81 -15.07
C TRP A 7 9.07 -4.75 -14.00
N SER A 8 8.37 -5.85 -13.74
CA SER A 8 7.39 -5.90 -12.65
C SER A 8 8.04 -5.61 -11.30
N HIS A 9 9.25 -6.14 -11.04
CA HIS A 9 9.98 -5.85 -9.79
C HIS A 9 10.46 -4.39 -9.72
N TYR A 10 10.95 -3.84 -10.83
CA TYR A 10 11.36 -2.44 -10.91
C TYR A 10 10.19 -1.48 -10.62
N PHE A 11 9.06 -1.65 -11.32
CA PHE A 11 7.90 -0.77 -11.13
C PHE A 11 7.24 -0.96 -9.76
N ARG A 12 7.36 -2.12 -9.11
CA ARG A 12 6.99 -2.30 -7.69
C ARG A 12 7.82 -1.43 -6.77
N ARG A 13 9.11 -1.29 -7.02
CA ARG A 13 9.97 -0.37 -6.26
C ARG A 13 9.62 1.08 -6.54
N ILE A 14 9.40 1.45 -7.80
CA ILE A 14 8.94 2.80 -8.15
C ILE A 14 7.61 3.13 -7.45
N ARG A 15 6.66 2.19 -7.40
CA ARG A 15 5.41 2.34 -6.64
C ARG A 15 5.66 2.72 -5.18
N CYS A 16 6.59 2.04 -4.50
CA CYS A 16 6.96 2.37 -3.12
C CYS A 16 7.58 3.77 -2.99
N CYS A 17 8.40 4.19 -3.97
CA CYS A 17 8.98 5.52 -3.95
C CYS A 17 7.92 6.61 -4.19
N LEU A 18 6.93 6.36 -5.06
CA LEU A 18 5.84 7.31 -5.32
C LEU A 18 5.06 7.62 -4.04
N ILE A 19 4.76 6.62 -3.20
CA ILE A 19 4.02 6.79 -1.93
C ILE A 19 4.88 7.19 -0.73
N SER A 20 6.17 7.49 -0.96
CA SER A 20 7.08 7.85 0.13
C SER A 20 6.64 9.15 0.79
N SER A 21 6.56 9.17 2.12
CA SER A 21 6.32 10.41 2.89
C SER A 21 7.49 11.41 2.80
N HIS A 22 8.69 10.92 2.44
CA HIS A 22 9.83 11.78 2.19
C HIS A 22 9.73 12.42 0.80
N TYR A 23 9.43 13.73 0.76
CA TYR A 23 9.08 14.42 -0.50
C TYR A 23 10.15 14.29 -1.59
N GLN A 24 11.45 14.36 -1.26
CA GLN A 24 12.52 14.26 -2.26
C GLN A 24 12.55 12.88 -2.96
N VAL A 25 12.20 11.81 -2.23
CA VAL A 25 12.13 10.46 -2.79
C VAL A 25 10.93 10.35 -3.73
N ALA A 26 9.78 10.87 -3.28
CA ALA A 26 8.57 10.91 -4.10
C ALA A 26 8.79 11.74 -5.36
N GLU A 27 9.25 12.98 -5.24
CA GLU A 27 9.55 13.88 -6.36
C GLU A 27 10.53 13.25 -7.35
N ARG A 28 11.63 12.67 -6.89
CA ARG A 28 12.59 12.01 -7.78
C ARG A 28 11.97 10.83 -8.53
N ALA A 29 11.05 10.10 -7.91
CA ALA A 29 10.30 9.05 -8.58
C ALA A 29 9.28 9.59 -9.60
N HIS A 30 8.67 10.73 -9.34
CA HIS A 30 7.75 11.40 -10.28
C HIS A 30 8.48 11.93 -11.53
N LEU A 31 9.73 12.41 -11.38
CA LEU A 31 10.53 12.86 -12.52
C LEU A 31 10.87 11.75 -13.54
N LEU A 32 10.73 10.47 -13.17
CA LEU A 32 10.92 9.35 -14.10
C LEU A 32 9.97 9.44 -15.30
N TRP A 33 8.75 9.94 -15.09
CA TRP A 33 7.70 10.03 -16.11
C TRP A 33 7.94 11.15 -17.12
N ASN A 34 8.86 12.09 -16.83
CA ASN A 34 9.27 13.14 -17.76
C ASN A 34 10.30 12.64 -18.79
N ASN A 35 10.86 11.44 -18.61
CA ASN A 35 11.80 10.88 -19.56
C ASN A 35 11.06 10.19 -20.71
N GLU A 36 11.15 10.73 -21.92
CA GLU A 36 10.45 10.20 -23.10
C GLU A 36 10.73 8.71 -23.37
N ARG A 37 11.97 8.24 -23.14
CA ARG A 37 12.31 6.82 -23.34
C ARG A 37 11.59 5.93 -22.35
N VAL A 38 11.50 6.37 -21.10
CA VAL A 38 10.75 5.66 -20.06
C VAL A 38 9.26 5.71 -20.38
N LEU A 39 8.72 6.88 -20.73
CA LEU A 39 7.32 7.06 -21.08
C LEU A 39 6.91 6.18 -22.27
N ASN A 40 7.73 6.12 -23.31
CA ASN A 40 7.51 5.21 -24.44
C ASN A 40 7.49 3.75 -23.99
N LEU A 41 8.42 3.32 -23.14
CA LEU A 41 8.42 1.95 -22.60
C LEU A 41 7.15 1.65 -21.80
N ILE A 42 6.66 2.62 -21.02
CA ILE A 42 5.40 2.51 -20.30
C ILE A 42 4.23 2.35 -21.27
N ALA A 43 4.16 3.18 -22.31
CA ALA A 43 3.07 3.14 -23.30
C ALA A 43 2.94 1.77 -23.97
N HIS A 44 4.07 1.13 -24.31
CA HIS A 44 4.11 -0.22 -24.87
C HIS A 44 3.72 -1.32 -23.87
N ASN A 45 3.84 -1.07 -22.56
CA ASN A 45 3.60 -2.06 -21.50
C ASN A 45 2.49 -1.60 -20.52
N ARG A 46 1.62 -0.68 -20.96
CA ARG A 46 0.68 0.05 -20.11
C ARG A 46 -0.27 -0.84 -19.34
N HIS A 47 -0.77 -1.91 -19.96
CA HIS A 47 -1.66 -2.89 -19.31
C HIS A 47 -1.04 -3.63 -18.12
N VAL A 48 0.29 -3.59 -17.96
CA VAL A 48 0.99 -4.17 -16.80
C VAL A 48 1.44 -3.08 -15.83
N ILE A 49 1.97 -1.97 -16.35
CA ILE A 49 2.60 -0.93 -15.52
C ILE A 49 1.55 0.00 -14.90
N VAL A 50 0.57 0.48 -15.66
CA VAL A 50 -0.43 1.45 -15.18
C VAL A 50 -1.21 0.85 -14.00
N PRO A 51 -1.78 -0.37 -14.07
CA PRO A 51 -2.49 -0.94 -12.92
C PRO A 51 -1.62 -1.14 -11.68
N LEU A 52 -0.30 -1.27 -11.84
CA LEU A 52 0.62 -1.51 -10.75
C LEU A 52 0.89 -0.24 -9.95
N VAL A 53 0.99 0.91 -10.62
CA VAL A 53 1.29 2.20 -9.99
C VAL A 53 0.04 3.05 -9.73
N PHE A 54 -1.09 2.76 -10.36
CA PHE A 54 -2.31 3.56 -10.26
C PHE A 54 -2.78 3.75 -8.81
N SER A 55 -2.84 2.66 -8.03
CA SER A 55 -3.25 2.73 -6.63
C SER A 55 -2.34 3.63 -5.78
N ALA A 56 -1.05 3.72 -6.11
CA ALA A 56 -0.11 4.60 -5.42
C ALA A 56 -0.36 6.07 -5.74
N LEU A 57 -0.73 6.37 -6.99
CA LEU A 57 -1.10 7.74 -7.39
C LEU A 57 -2.41 8.17 -6.71
N GLU A 58 -3.41 7.30 -6.63
CA GLU A 58 -4.66 7.56 -5.88
C GLU A 58 -4.43 7.72 -4.38
N GLN A 59 -3.51 6.95 -3.79
CA GLN A 59 -3.16 7.13 -2.38
C GLN A 59 -2.51 8.50 -2.14
N ASN A 60 -1.64 8.94 -3.06
CA ASN A 60 -0.97 10.23 -2.96
C ASN A 60 -1.95 11.40 -3.06
N THR A 61 -2.89 11.37 -4.01
CA THR A 61 -3.88 12.46 -4.17
C THR A 61 -4.71 12.67 -2.91
N ARG A 62 -4.94 11.60 -2.12
CA ARG A 62 -5.70 11.66 -0.87
C ARG A 62 -4.85 12.09 0.34
N ASN A 63 -3.58 11.69 0.41
CA ASN A 63 -2.84 11.67 1.68
C ASN A 63 -1.47 12.35 1.68
N HIS A 64 -0.91 12.74 0.53
CA HIS A 64 0.45 13.30 0.51
C HIS A 64 0.46 14.75 1.01
N TRP A 65 1.35 15.07 1.97
CA TRP A 65 1.38 16.39 2.63
C TRP A 65 2.01 17.50 1.76
N ASN A 66 2.88 17.13 0.82
CA ASN A 66 3.62 18.09 -0.01
C ASN A 66 2.86 18.45 -1.30
N GLN A 67 2.62 19.74 -1.52
CA GLN A 67 1.87 20.25 -2.67
C GLN A 67 2.54 19.97 -4.04
N SER A 68 3.88 20.05 -4.14
CA SER A 68 4.60 19.76 -5.39
C SER A 68 4.38 18.31 -5.82
N VAL A 69 4.46 17.38 -4.86
CA VAL A 69 4.20 15.95 -5.12
C VAL A 69 2.76 15.71 -5.55
N LEU A 70 1.78 16.41 -4.97
CA LEU A 70 0.38 16.33 -5.39
C LEU A 70 0.18 16.79 -6.83
N ILE A 71 0.77 17.93 -7.21
CA ILE A 71 0.70 18.46 -8.59
C ILE A 71 1.33 17.48 -9.58
N GLN A 72 2.52 16.94 -9.26
CA GLN A 72 3.19 15.94 -10.09
C GLN A 72 2.37 14.66 -10.20
N THR A 73 1.72 14.23 -9.12
CA THR A 73 0.82 13.07 -9.12
C THR A 73 -0.34 13.29 -10.11
N GLN A 74 -0.98 14.46 -10.06
CA GLN A 74 -2.08 14.82 -10.97
C GLN A 74 -1.62 14.84 -12.43
N HIS A 75 -0.42 15.38 -12.70
CA HIS A 75 0.15 15.39 -14.04
C HIS A 75 0.31 13.96 -14.60
N ILE A 76 0.87 13.03 -13.82
CA ILE A 76 1.01 11.62 -14.26
C ILE A 76 -0.35 10.97 -14.50
N ARG A 77 -1.32 11.20 -13.61
CA ARG A 77 -2.68 10.68 -13.79
C ARG A 77 -3.29 11.17 -15.10
N LYS A 78 -3.13 12.46 -15.41
CA LYS A 78 -3.59 13.05 -16.66
C LYS A 78 -2.91 12.40 -17.87
N MET A 79 -1.59 12.23 -17.83
CA MET A 79 -0.85 11.53 -18.90
C MET A 79 -1.35 10.09 -19.10
N PHE A 80 -1.70 9.36 -18.03
CA PHE A 80 -2.26 8.02 -18.17
C PHE A 80 -3.67 8.02 -18.77
N CYS A 81 -4.52 8.97 -18.42
CA CYS A 81 -5.82 9.12 -19.06
C CYS A 81 -5.69 9.46 -20.55
N GLU A 82 -4.81 10.39 -20.91
CA GLU A 82 -4.52 10.76 -22.30
C GLU A 82 -3.96 9.57 -23.10
N MET A 83 -3.25 8.65 -22.45
CA MET A 83 -2.69 7.46 -23.07
C MET A 83 -3.72 6.33 -23.26
N ASP A 84 -4.56 6.06 -22.26
CA ASP A 84 -5.52 4.96 -22.27
C ASP A 84 -6.60 5.16 -21.17
N GLU A 85 -7.65 5.93 -21.51
CA GLU A 85 -8.72 6.26 -20.57
C GLU A 85 -9.48 5.03 -20.08
N GLU A 86 -9.78 4.07 -20.96
CA GLU A 86 -10.49 2.84 -20.59
C GLU A 86 -9.71 2.02 -19.57
N LEU A 87 -8.39 1.91 -19.73
CA LEU A 87 -7.52 1.23 -18.78
C LEU A 87 -7.52 1.95 -17.43
N VAL A 88 -7.48 3.27 -17.39
CA VAL A 88 -7.55 4.05 -16.14
C VAL A 88 -8.89 3.82 -15.45
N LEU A 89 -10.01 3.88 -16.17
CA LEU A 89 -11.34 3.61 -15.62
C LEU A 89 -11.43 2.17 -15.07
N ALA A 90 -10.83 1.20 -15.74
CA ALA A 90 -10.76 -0.18 -15.23
C ALA A 90 -9.93 -0.29 -13.94
N CYS A 91 -8.81 0.44 -13.84
CA CYS A 91 -8.01 0.49 -12.62
C CYS A 91 -8.78 1.13 -11.47
N GLN A 92 -9.52 2.21 -11.75
CA GLN A 92 -10.35 2.90 -10.76
C GLN A 92 -11.43 1.98 -10.19
N ARG A 93 -12.22 1.31 -11.05
CA ARG A 93 -13.25 0.35 -10.62
C ARG A 93 -12.66 -0.77 -9.75
N LYS A 94 -11.51 -1.30 -10.16
CA LYS A 94 -10.83 -2.36 -9.41
C LYS A 94 -10.34 -1.87 -8.04
N LEU A 95 -9.85 -0.65 -7.95
CA LEU A 95 -9.43 -0.06 -6.68
C LEU A 95 -10.63 0.11 -5.73
N GLU A 96 -11.75 0.62 -6.23
CA GLU A 96 -13.00 0.78 -5.47
C GLU A 96 -13.53 -0.58 -4.96
N GLU A 97 -13.52 -1.61 -5.80
CA GLU A 97 -13.89 -2.98 -5.41
C GLU A 97 -12.98 -3.49 -4.28
N GLN A 98 -11.65 -3.32 -4.41
CA GLN A 98 -10.69 -3.72 -3.39
C GLN A 98 -10.86 -2.96 -2.07
N GLU A 99 -11.13 -1.66 -2.12
CA GLU A 99 -11.43 -0.84 -0.94
C GLU A 99 -12.71 -1.35 -0.25
N SER A 100 -13.77 -1.66 -1.01
CA SER A 100 -15.01 -2.21 -0.47
C SER A 100 -14.85 -3.58 0.20
N LEU A 101 -14.03 -4.46 -0.37
CA LEU A 101 -13.72 -5.76 0.24
C LEU A 101 -12.91 -5.58 1.53
N SER A 102 -11.92 -4.68 1.50
CA SER A 102 -11.10 -4.40 2.68
C SER A 102 -11.91 -3.80 3.84
N THR A 103 -12.93 -2.99 3.57
CA THR A 103 -13.81 -2.44 4.63
C THR A 103 -14.69 -3.53 5.25
N VAL A 104 -15.25 -4.42 4.44
CA VAL A 104 -16.01 -5.58 4.93
C VAL A 104 -15.13 -6.49 5.80
N GLU A 105 -13.90 -6.78 5.36
CA GLU A 105 -12.94 -7.57 6.14
C GLU A 105 -12.51 -6.87 7.44
N ALA A 106 -12.35 -5.55 7.44
CA ALA A 106 -12.05 -4.76 8.62
C ALA A 106 -13.21 -4.80 9.63
N GLU A 107 -14.45 -4.69 9.16
CA GLU A 107 -15.64 -4.75 10.01
C GLU A 107 -15.82 -6.14 10.62
N LYS A 108 -15.60 -7.20 9.83
CA LYS A 108 -15.61 -8.58 10.35
C LYS A 108 -14.56 -8.78 11.44
N ARG A 109 -13.36 -8.23 11.25
CA ARG A 109 -12.29 -8.25 12.28
C ARG A 109 -12.72 -7.49 13.53
N ARG A 110 -13.30 -6.30 13.39
CA ARG A 110 -13.80 -5.48 14.50
C ARG A 110 -14.83 -6.23 15.35
N LEU A 111 -15.86 -6.80 14.71
CA LEU A 111 -16.90 -7.59 15.38
C LEU A 111 -16.34 -8.84 16.07
N THR A 112 -15.33 -9.48 15.47
CA THR A 112 -14.66 -10.63 16.08
C THR A 112 -13.89 -10.22 17.34
N TRP A 113 -13.17 -9.11 17.30
CA TRP A 113 -12.47 -8.56 18.47
C TRP A 113 -13.43 -8.15 19.60
N GLU A 114 -14.53 -7.48 19.27
CA GLU A 114 -15.56 -7.08 20.24
C GLU A 114 -16.17 -8.29 20.96
N ARG A 115 -16.39 -9.41 20.25
CA ARG A 115 -16.86 -10.66 20.88
C ARG A 115 -15.81 -11.27 21.82
N LEU A 116 -14.52 -11.19 21.47
CA LEU A 116 -13.43 -11.70 22.30
C LEU A 116 -13.27 -10.86 23.58
N GLU A 117 -13.34 -9.53 23.47
CA GLU A 117 -13.28 -8.62 24.62
C GLU A 117 -14.46 -8.86 25.57
N ASN A 118 -15.69 -8.92 25.06
CA ASN A 118 -16.87 -9.24 25.87
C ASN A 118 -16.76 -10.61 26.56
N ALA A 119 -16.23 -11.63 25.87
CA ALA A 119 -16.03 -12.95 26.46
C ALA A 119 -14.94 -12.95 27.55
N ALA A 120 -13.90 -12.12 27.41
CA ALA A 120 -12.86 -11.95 28.41
C ALA A 120 -13.38 -11.19 29.65
N ASP A 121 -14.20 -10.16 29.47
CA ASP A 121 -14.80 -9.37 30.56
C ASP A 121 -15.84 -10.16 31.35
N LEU A 122 -16.53 -11.11 30.71
CA LEU A 122 -17.51 -11.99 31.34
C LEU A 122 -16.88 -13.20 32.04
N GLN A 123 -15.59 -13.48 31.85
CA GLN A 123 -14.91 -14.44 32.70
C GLN A 123 -14.80 -13.82 34.11
N PRO A 124 -15.39 -14.43 35.16
CA PRO A 124 -15.02 -14.09 36.51
C PRO A 124 -13.51 -14.30 36.57
N ARG A 125 -12.76 -13.23 36.89
CA ARG A 125 -11.30 -13.25 37.08
C ARG A 125 -10.98 -14.54 37.83
N ALA A 126 -10.53 -15.57 37.11
CA ALA A 126 -10.51 -16.91 37.64
C ALA A 126 -9.61 -16.86 38.87
N GLY A 127 -10.24 -16.88 40.04
CA GLY A 127 -9.57 -16.76 41.31
C GLY A 127 -8.55 -17.88 41.37
N ASN A 128 -7.31 -17.48 41.66
CA ASN A 128 -6.23 -18.34 42.10
C ASN A 128 -5.59 -19.24 41.02
N ILE A 129 -4.71 -18.64 40.21
CA ILE A 129 -3.43 -19.28 39.91
C ILE A 129 -2.32 -18.41 40.51
N LEU A 130 -2.30 -18.38 41.85
CA LEU A 130 -1.06 -18.18 42.60
C LEU A 130 -0.27 -19.51 42.56
N ALA A 131 0.07 -20.00 41.38
CA ALA A 131 1.18 -20.92 41.26
C ALA A 131 2.41 -20.02 41.10
N SER A 132 3.04 -19.74 42.24
CA SER A 132 4.34 -19.08 42.34
C SER A 132 5.31 -19.72 41.35
N VAL A 133 5.44 -19.12 40.16
CA VAL A 133 6.59 -19.36 39.31
C VAL A 133 7.74 -18.65 40.00
N LYS A 134 8.44 -19.35 40.88
CA LYS A 134 9.71 -18.88 41.40
C LYS A 134 10.62 -18.61 40.19
N PRO A 135 11.22 -17.41 40.08
CA PRO A 135 12.19 -17.16 39.03
C PRO A 135 13.36 -18.12 39.25
N VAL A 136 13.64 -18.97 38.25
CA VAL A 136 14.87 -19.74 38.22
C VAL A 136 16.00 -18.73 38.04
N SER A 137 16.78 -18.56 39.11
CA SER A 137 18.04 -17.82 39.04
C SER A 137 19.01 -18.63 38.18
N CYS A 138 19.19 -18.23 36.92
CA CYS A 138 20.34 -18.66 36.14
C CYS A 138 21.57 -17.95 36.70
N SER A 139 22.35 -18.65 37.52
CA SER A 139 23.71 -18.26 37.84
C SER A 139 24.58 -18.46 36.59
N VAL A 140 24.79 -17.39 35.82
CA VAL A 140 25.89 -17.33 34.87
C VAL A 140 27.17 -17.22 35.71
N THR A 141 27.99 -18.27 35.68
CA THR A 141 29.33 -18.24 36.25
C THR A 141 30.28 -17.81 35.14
N CYS A 142 31.20 -16.90 35.47
CA CYS A 142 32.14 -16.22 34.58
C CYS A 142 32.96 -17.14 33.68
#